data_AF-A0A9E1XA63-F1
#
_entry.id   AF-A0A9E1XA63-F1
#
_cell.length_a   1.000
_cell.length_b   1.000
_cell.length_c   1.000
_cell.angle_alpha   90.00
_cell.angle_beta   90.00
_cell.angle_gamma   90.00
#
_symmetry.space_group_name_H-M   'P 1'
#
loop_
_entity.id
_entity.type
_entity.pdbx_description
1 polymer ?
#
loop_
_entity_poly.entity_id
_entity_poly.type
_entity_poly.pdbx_seq_one_letter_code
_entity_poly.pdbx_strand_id
1 'polypeptide(L)'
;EYNEKMQNNDESIMPYIILVIDELADLMMLSAKDVEAPIARLAQLSRAVGIHLVIATQRPSVDVITGVIKANFPSRIAFQVASKVDSRTIIDQIGADKLIGRGDMLHLGTGSSDVTRMHNAFLTLEEIEAVMNHVSDQPKPDEMILPTVREAVATEFGGDGDSSSDELFNDAVALVITHQQGSISLLQRRLKVGYSRAARLIDQMEQTGVVGPFTGSKAREVLVDETYLEMIRE
;
A
#
# COMPACT_ATOMS: atom_id res chain seq x y z
N GLU A 1 -0.99 26.96 -7.98
CA GLU A 1 -0.02 27.41 -9.00
C GLU A 1 -0.09 26.64 -10.32
N TYR A 2 0.25 25.34 -10.40
CA TYR A 2 0.21 24.60 -11.69
C TYR A 2 -1.19 24.60 -12.31
N ASN A 3 -2.21 24.15 -11.56
CA ASN A 3 -3.60 24.13 -12.05
C ASN A 3 -4.13 25.53 -12.41
N GLU A 4 -3.73 26.56 -11.66
CA GLU A 4 -4.09 27.95 -11.99
C GLU A 4 -3.46 28.40 -13.32
N LYS A 5 -2.21 28.00 -13.60
CA LYS A 5 -1.55 28.27 -14.90
C LYS A 5 -2.20 27.50 -16.04
N MET A 6 -2.50 26.22 -15.86
CA MET A 6 -3.19 25.41 -16.88
C MET A 6 -4.57 25.97 -17.19
N GLN A 7 -5.33 26.33 -16.16
CA GLN A 7 -6.66 26.94 -16.32
C GLN A 7 -6.61 28.27 -17.08
N ASN A 8 -5.60 29.12 -16.83
CA ASN A 8 -5.42 30.38 -17.56
C ASN A 8 -5.02 30.17 -19.05
N ASN A 9 -4.45 29.01 -19.38
CA ASN A 9 -4.06 28.64 -20.73
C ASN A 9 -5.12 27.79 -21.46
N ASP A 10 -6.27 27.54 -20.83
CA ASP A 10 -7.32 26.62 -21.33
C ASP A 10 -6.80 25.20 -21.58
N GLU A 11 -5.81 24.77 -20.77
CA GLU A 11 -5.21 23.45 -20.77
C GLU A 11 -5.78 22.56 -19.65
N SER A 12 -5.67 21.24 -19.82
CA SER A 12 -6.14 20.27 -18.83
C SER A 12 -5.44 20.43 -17.48
N ILE A 13 -6.22 20.57 -16.41
CA ILE A 13 -5.72 20.61 -15.04
C ILE A 13 -5.41 19.20 -14.51
N MET A 14 -4.51 19.11 -13.54
CA MET A 14 -4.24 17.87 -12.84
C MET A 14 -5.21 17.70 -11.68
N PRO A 15 -5.90 16.54 -11.55
CA PRO A 15 -6.79 16.31 -10.42
C PRO A 15 -5.99 16.17 -9.12
N TYR A 16 -6.63 16.54 -8.00
CA TYR A 16 -6.14 16.15 -6.68
C TYR A 16 -6.39 14.66 -6.46
N ILE A 17 -5.40 13.98 -5.87
CA ILE A 17 -5.52 12.56 -5.53
C ILE A 17 -5.70 12.44 -4.02
N ILE A 18 -6.78 11.78 -3.59
CA ILE A 18 -7.03 11.47 -2.18
C ILE A 18 -6.83 9.96 -2.00
N LEU A 19 -5.78 9.59 -1.28
CA LEU A 19 -5.52 8.21 -0.88
C LEU A 19 -6.15 7.96 0.49
N VAL A 20 -7.12 7.05 0.55
CA VAL A 20 -7.80 6.68 1.80
C VAL A 20 -7.40 5.26 2.19
N ILE A 21 -6.92 5.08 3.42
CA ILE A 21 -6.63 3.78 4.02
C ILE A 21 -7.55 3.65 5.24
N ASP A 22 -8.54 2.76 5.17
CA ASP A 22 -9.55 2.60 6.24
C ASP A 22 -8.97 1.92 7.49
N GLU A 23 -8.05 0.98 7.31
CA GLU A 23 -7.39 0.28 8.43
C GLU A 23 -5.90 0.09 8.16
N LEU A 24 -5.08 1.02 8.67
CA LEU A 24 -3.63 0.94 8.55
C LEU A 24 -3.05 -0.29 9.24
N ALA A 25 -3.65 -0.75 10.33
CA ALA A 25 -3.09 -1.84 11.13
C ALA A 25 -2.98 -3.15 10.33
N ASP A 26 -3.95 -3.41 9.44
CA ASP A 26 -3.96 -4.62 8.62
C ASP A 26 -2.77 -4.63 7.66
N LEU A 27 -2.42 -3.48 7.08
CA LEU A 27 -1.24 -3.32 6.24
C LEU A 27 0.07 -3.48 7.04
N MET A 28 0.13 -2.85 8.22
CA MET A 28 1.30 -2.91 9.09
C MET A 28 1.58 -4.31 9.64
N MET A 29 0.55 -5.11 9.84
CA MET A 29 0.67 -6.50 10.29
C MET A 29 1.19 -7.45 9.21
N LEU A 30 0.92 -7.16 7.94
CA LEU A 30 1.42 -7.95 6.81
C LEU A 30 2.90 -7.66 6.54
N SER A 31 3.24 -6.39 6.33
CA SER A 31 4.64 -5.96 6.19
C SER A 31 4.80 -4.49 6.56
N ALA A 32 5.12 -4.24 7.83
CA ALA A 32 5.32 -2.88 8.35
C ALA A 32 6.40 -2.10 7.58
N LYS A 33 7.51 -2.75 7.17
CA LYS A 33 8.60 -2.08 6.46
C LYS A 33 8.21 -1.66 5.05
N ASP A 34 7.48 -2.50 4.34
CA ASP A 34 7.08 -2.25 2.95
C ASP A 34 5.93 -1.24 2.86
N VAL A 35 5.23 -0.98 3.97
CA VAL A 35 4.09 -0.06 4.06
C VAL A 35 4.49 1.30 4.66
N GLU A 36 5.22 1.30 5.78
CA GLU A 36 5.55 2.52 6.52
C GLU A 36 6.42 3.47 5.70
N ALA A 37 7.47 2.95 5.06
CA ALA A 37 8.42 3.78 4.32
C ALA A 37 7.75 4.49 3.12
N PRO A 38 6.97 3.81 2.27
CA PRO A 38 6.23 4.46 1.19
C PRO A 38 5.19 5.47 1.67
N ILE A 39 4.42 5.14 2.71
CA ILE A 39 3.42 6.07 3.29
C ILE A 39 4.12 7.34 3.80
N ALA A 40 5.22 7.18 4.54
CA ALA A 40 6.00 8.31 5.04
C ALA A 40 6.55 9.16 3.90
N ARG A 41 7.11 8.54 2.86
CA ARG A 41 7.65 9.24 1.68
C ARG A 41 6.56 9.98 0.92
N LEU A 42 5.39 9.38 0.74
CA LEU A 42 4.23 10.03 0.14
C LEU A 42 3.83 11.24 0.97
N ALA A 43 3.62 11.09 2.29
CA ALA A 43 3.22 12.19 3.16
C ALA A 43 4.23 13.37 3.15
N GLN A 44 5.53 13.10 3.00
CA GLN A 44 6.57 14.15 2.91
C GLN A 44 6.51 14.97 1.62
N LEU A 45 6.32 14.31 0.47
CA LEU A 45 6.43 14.94 -0.85
C LEU A 45 5.08 15.45 -1.39
N SER A 46 3.99 14.86 -0.91
CA SER A 46 2.64 14.99 -1.48
C SER A 46 2.04 16.40 -1.40
N ARG A 47 2.39 17.19 -0.38
CA ARG A 47 1.78 18.51 -0.12
C ARG A 47 1.83 19.46 -1.32
N ALA A 48 2.94 19.47 -2.06
CA ALA A 48 3.12 20.38 -3.19
C ALA A 48 2.52 19.86 -4.50
N VAL A 49 2.33 18.54 -4.62
CA VAL A 49 1.91 17.86 -5.85
C VAL A 49 0.43 17.50 -5.88
N GLY A 50 -0.33 17.86 -4.84
CA GLY A 50 -1.79 17.67 -4.81
C GLY A 50 -2.23 16.25 -4.47
N ILE A 51 -1.38 15.48 -3.78
CA ILE A 51 -1.74 14.18 -3.22
C ILE A 51 -2.06 14.38 -1.72
N HIS A 52 -3.14 13.80 -1.24
CA HIS A 52 -3.60 13.92 0.14
C HIS A 52 -3.88 12.54 0.71
N LEU A 53 -3.37 12.27 1.91
CA LEU A 53 -3.51 10.97 2.55
C LEU A 53 -4.47 11.08 3.73
N VAL A 54 -5.47 10.21 3.76
CA VAL A 54 -6.38 10.00 4.88
C VAL A 54 -6.18 8.58 5.37
N ILE A 55 -5.72 8.43 6.61
CA ILE A 55 -5.42 7.13 7.19
C ILE A 55 -6.25 6.98 8.46
N ALA A 56 -6.97 5.87 8.54
CA ALA A 56 -7.75 5.46 9.69
C ALA A 56 -7.22 4.13 10.24
N THR A 57 -7.50 3.92 11.53
CA THR A 57 -7.24 2.65 12.21
C THR A 57 -8.09 2.58 13.47
N GLN A 58 -8.55 1.37 13.81
CA GLN A 58 -9.19 1.08 15.09
C GLN A 58 -8.18 0.60 16.15
N ARG A 59 -6.90 0.42 15.78
CA ARG A 59 -5.84 -0.10 16.65
C ARG A 59 -4.79 0.98 16.92
N PRO A 60 -5.03 1.89 17.88
CA PRO A 60 -4.12 2.99 18.20
C PRO A 60 -2.92 2.55 19.05
N SER A 61 -2.17 1.55 18.58
CA SER A 61 -0.94 1.07 19.21
C SER A 61 0.29 1.77 18.64
N VAL A 62 1.39 1.74 19.39
CA VAL A 62 2.69 2.29 18.95
C VAL A 62 3.30 1.54 17.75
N ASP A 63 2.88 0.29 17.54
CA ASP A 63 3.32 -0.55 16.43
C ASP A 63 2.60 -0.18 15.12
N VAL A 64 1.40 0.39 15.21
CA VAL A 64 0.61 0.86 14.05
C VAL A 64 0.87 2.36 13.81
N ILE A 65 0.72 3.17 14.85
CA ILE A 65 0.93 4.62 14.81
C ILE A 65 2.35 4.93 15.32
N THR A 66 3.32 4.55 14.52
CA THR A 66 4.74 4.68 14.85
C THR A 66 5.19 6.14 14.91
N GLY A 67 6.40 6.38 15.42
CA GLY A 67 7.00 7.72 15.38
C GLY A 67 7.18 8.26 13.96
N VAL A 68 7.47 7.40 12.99
CA VAL A 68 7.63 7.79 11.57
C VAL A 68 6.29 8.23 10.99
N ILE A 69 5.22 7.48 11.25
CA ILE A 69 3.87 7.89 10.84
C ILE A 69 3.52 9.23 11.51
N LYS A 70 3.67 9.36 12.84
CA LYS A 70 3.34 10.62 13.53
C LYS A 70 4.11 11.82 13.00
N ALA A 71 5.39 11.66 12.66
CA ALA A 71 6.22 12.75 12.14
C ALA A 71 5.70 13.32 10.80
N ASN A 72 5.02 12.51 9.98
CA ASN A 72 4.56 12.91 8.65
C ASN A 72 3.07 13.25 8.58
N PHE A 73 2.29 12.94 9.62
CA PHE A 73 0.86 13.25 9.74
C PHE A 73 0.62 14.23 10.90
N PRO A 74 0.77 15.55 10.68
CA PRO A 74 0.69 16.55 11.75
C PRO A 74 -0.76 16.91 12.15
N SER A 75 -1.74 16.70 11.26
CA SER A 75 -3.16 16.84 11.59
C SER A 75 -3.72 15.48 11.98
N ARG A 76 -4.35 15.38 13.15
CA ARG A 76 -4.84 14.11 13.68
C ARG A 76 -6.22 14.27 14.31
N ILE A 77 -7.02 13.22 14.20
CA ILE A 77 -8.34 13.13 14.81
C ILE A 77 -8.35 11.88 15.68
N ALA A 78 -8.76 12.03 16.93
CA ALA A 78 -9.03 10.91 17.83
C ALA A 78 -10.51 10.89 18.18
N PHE A 79 -11.19 9.80 17.83
CA PHE A 79 -12.50 9.46 18.40
C PHE A 79 -12.32 8.83 19.78
N GLN A 80 -13.42 8.39 20.41
CA GLN A 80 -13.38 7.70 21.68
C GLN A 80 -12.44 6.47 21.62
N VAL A 81 -11.50 6.41 22.57
CA VAL A 81 -10.57 5.28 22.71
C VAL A 81 -10.71 4.64 24.09
N ALA A 82 -10.18 3.43 24.25
CA ALA A 82 -10.30 2.66 25.48
C ALA A 82 -9.44 3.20 26.63
N SER A 83 -8.27 3.80 26.32
CA SER A 83 -7.31 4.20 27.35
C SER A 83 -6.62 5.53 27.10
N LYS A 84 -6.07 6.10 28.18
CA LYS A 84 -5.20 7.29 28.13
C LYS A 84 -3.94 7.06 27.29
N VAL A 85 -3.47 5.82 27.23
CA VAL A 85 -2.30 5.43 26.44
C VAL A 85 -2.64 5.56 24.96
N ASP A 86 -3.77 5.01 24.54
CA ASP A 86 -4.27 5.09 23.15
C ASP A 86 -4.49 6.55 22.72
N SER A 87 -5.07 7.37 23.60
CA SER A 87 -5.23 8.81 23.36
C SER A 87 -3.89 9.48 23.06
N ARG A 88 -2.87 9.18 23.87
CA ARG A 88 -1.52 9.72 23.67
C ARG A 88 -0.87 9.15 22.42
N THR A 89 -1.14 7.91 22.04
CA THR A 89 -0.63 7.33 20.80
C THR A 89 -1.13 8.11 19.58
N ILE A 90 -2.41 8.52 19.56
CA ILE A 90 -2.98 9.24 18.41
C ILE A 90 -2.61 10.73 18.41
N ILE A 91 -2.89 11.46 19.49
CA ILE A 91 -2.81 12.94 19.52
C ILE A 91 -1.72 13.49 20.46
N ASP A 92 -0.82 12.62 20.96
CA ASP A 92 0.23 12.97 21.92
C ASP A 92 -0.28 13.57 23.25
N GLN A 93 -1.61 13.55 23.48
CA GLN A 93 -2.31 14.10 24.64
C GLN A 93 -3.35 13.11 25.19
N ILE A 94 -3.74 13.32 26.45
CA ILE A 94 -4.82 12.57 27.09
C ILE A 94 -6.15 13.29 26.82
N GLY A 95 -7.27 12.56 26.77
CA GLY A 95 -8.60 13.15 26.69
C GLY A 95 -9.55 12.37 25.78
N ALA A 96 -9.02 11.65 24.79
CA ALA A 96 -9.85 10.85 23.89
C ALA A 96 -10.54 9.69 24.63
N ASP A 97 -9.95 9.21 25.74
CA ASP A 97 -10.54 8.22 26.65
C ASP A 97 -11.80 8.72 27.38
N LYS A 98 -12.02 10.04 27.40
CA LYS A 98 -13.16 10.69 28.07
C LYS A 98 -14.26 11.13 27.09
N LEU A 99 -14.07 10.88 25.79
CA LEU A 99 -15.09 11.18 24.80
C LEU A 99 -16.30 10.27 25.01
N ILE A 100 -17.47 10.74 24.61
CA ILE A 100 -18.75 10.04 24.82
C ILE A 100 -19.13 9.08 23.67
N GLY A 101 -18.26 8.97 22.66
CA GLY A 101 -18.49 8.19 21.45
C GLY A 101 -19.44 8.90 20.47
N ARG A 102 -20.03 8.14 19.54
CA ARG A 102 -21.08 8.62 18.60
C ARG A 102 -20.71 9.92 17.85
N GLY A 103 -19.49 10.01 17.37
CA GLY A 103 -18.99 11.17 16.62
C GLY A 103 -18.31 12.26 17.47
N ASP A 104 -18.27 12.13 18.79
CA ASP A 104 -17.45 13.00 19.65
C ASP A 104 -15.96 12.73 19.39
N MET A 105 -15.20 13.80 19.12
CA MET A 105 -13.81 13.69 18.67
C MET A 105 -12.93 14.82 19.21
N LEU A 106 -11.63 14.56 19.24
CA LEU A 106 -10.58 15.53 19.47
C LEU A 106 -9.78 15.74 18.19
N HIS A 107 -9.63 16.99 17.77
CA HIS A 107 -8.82 17.38 16.62
C HIS A 107 -7.54 18.09 17.06
N LEU A 108 -6.41 17.58 16.60
CA LEU A 108 -5.11 18.24 16.69
C LEU A 108 -4.75 18.78 15.31
N GLY A 109 -4.75 20.10 15.16
CA GLY A 109 -4.46 20.76 13.89
C GLY A 109 -2.96 20.83 13.58
N THR A 110 -2.62 20.89 12.29
CA THR A 110 -1.24 21.06 11.82
C THR A 110 -0.59 22.30 12.43
N GLY A 111 0.54 22.12 13.13
CA GLY A 111 1.30 23.21 13.74
C GLY A 111 0.68 23.77 15.02
N SER A 112 -0.46 23.22 15.48
CA SER A 112 -1.08 23.56 16.76
C SER A 112 -0.62 22.58 17.84
N SER A 113 -0.41 23.07 19.06
CA SER A 113 -0.36 22.23 20.27
C SER A 113 -1.73 22.03 20.91
N ASP A 114 -2.71 22.86 20.53
CA ASP A 114 -4.02 22.88 21.15
C ASP A 114 -4.94 21.88 20.46
N VAL A 115 -5.62 21.08 21.28
CA VAL A 115 -6.60 20.10 20.85
C VAL A 115 -7.99 20.69 20.98
N THR A 116 -8.75 20.65 19.90
CA THR A 116 -10.13 21.14 19.86
C THR A 116 -11.09 19.96 19.95
N ARG A 117 -12.04 20.00 20.89
CA ARG A 117 -13.13 19.02 20.95
C ARG A 117 -14.23 19.42 19.96
N MET A 118 -14.67 18.46 19.17
CA MET A 118 -15.66 18.65 18.11
C MET A 118 -16.68 17.52 18.13
N HIS A 119 -17.85 17.78 17.56
CA HIS A 119 -18.86 16.76 17.30
C HIS A 119 -18.95 16.55 15.80
N ASN A 120 -18.60 15.35 15.35
CA ASN A 120 -18.67 14.98 13.95
C ASN A 120 -20.13 14.94 13.48
N ALA A 121 -20.34 15.26 12.20
CA ALA A 121 -21.65 15.12 11.58
C ALA A 121 -22.05 13.64 11.54
N PHE A 122 -23.30 13.36 11.87
CA PHE A 122 -23.90 12.04 11.68
C PHE A 122 -24.53 11.99 10.30
N LEU A 123 -24.26 10.92 9.56
CA LEU A 123 -24.88 10.63 8.26
C LEU A 123 -25.59 9.29 8.37
N THR A 124 -26.84 9.23 7.92
CA THR A 124 -27.57 7.96 7.85
C THR A 124 -27.15 7.15 6.62
N LEU A 125 -27.51 5.87 6.61
CA LEU A 125 -27.24 5.02 5.44
C LEU A 125 -28.00 5.53 4.22
N GLU A 126 -29.24 6.00 4.38
CA GLU A 126 -30.05 6.56 3.30
C GLU A 126 -29.41 7.82 2.69
N GLU A 127 -28.80 8.68 3.53
CA GLU A 127 -28.06 9.86 3.05
C GLU A 127 -26.80 9.46 2.28
N ILE A 128 -26.08 8.44 2.75
CA ILE A 128 -24.91 7.89 2.04
C ILE A 128 -25.33 7.32 0.69
N GLU A 129 -26.38 6.51 0.64
CA GLU A 129 -26.91 5.94 -0.60
C GLU A 129 -27.36 7.02 -1.59
N ALA A 130 -28.03 8.07 -1.10
CA ALA A 130 -28.43 9.21 -1.93
C ALA A 130 -27.22 9.92 -2.56
N VAL A 131 -26.15 10.13 -1.79
CA VAL A 131 -24.89 10.72 -2.31
C VAL A 131 -24.20 9.78 -3.29
N MET A 132 -24.12 8.49 -2.97
CA MET A 132 -23.52 7.48 -3.84
C MET A 132 -24.23 7.39 -5.19
N ASN A 133 -25.57 7.42 -5.20
CA ASN A 133 -26.37 7.44 -6.43
C ASN A 133 -26.09 8.72 -7.24
N HIS A 134 -26.10 9.88 -6.57
CA HIS A 134 -25.79 11.15 -7.23
C HIS A 134 -24.40 11.18 -7.86
N VAL A 135 -23.39 10.59 -7.21
CA VAL A 135 -22.01 10.49 -7.74
C VAL A 135 -21.94 9.46 -8.87
N SER A 136 -22.64 8.33 -8.75
CA SER A 136 -22.61 7.25 -9.75
C SER A 136 -23.24 7.65 -11.09
N ASP A 137 -24.18 8.61 -11.07
CA ASP A 137 -24.83 9.17 -12.26
C ASP A 137 -23.94 10.19 -13.01
N GLN A 138 -22.82 10.61 -12.42
CA GLN A 138 -21.87 11.54 -13.04
C GLN A 138 -20.95 10.80 -14.04
N PRO A 139 -20.36 11.51 -15.01
CA PRO A 139 -19.37 10.92 -15.91
C PRO A 139 -18.23 10.24 -15.13
N LYS A 140 -18.01 8.96 -15.40
CA LYS A 140 -16.94 8.20 -14.76
C LYS A 140 -15.60 8.61 -15.38
N PRO A 141 -14.57 8.90 -14.56
CA PRO A 141 -13.22 9.03 -15.08
C PRO A 141 -12.74 7.68 -15.63
N ASP A 142 -11.76 7.73 -16.52
CA ASP A 142 -11.07 6.52 -16.95
C ASP A 142 -10.45 5.82 -15.74
N GLU A 143 -10.65 4.51 -15.65
CA GLU A 143 -10.10 3.71 -14.56
C GLU A 143 -8.58 3.72 -14.64
N MET A 144 -7.93 4.33 -13.65
CA MET A 144 -6.49 4.31 -13.53
C MET A 144 -6.06 2.99 -12.90
N ILE A 145 -5.79 2.00 -13.74
CA ILE A 145 -5.21 0.74 -13.31
C ILE A 145 -3.80 1.04 -12.82
N LEU A 146 -3.60 0.94 -11.50
CA LEU A 146 -2.27 1.02 -10.93
C LEU A 146 -1.55 -0.29 -11.27
N PRO A 147 -0.37 -0.23 -11.92
CA PRO A 147 0.41 -1.43 -12.15
C PRO A 147 0.68 -2.09 -10.81
N THR A 148 0.52 -3.41 -10.76
CA THR A 148 0.97 -4.19 -9.61
C THR A 148 2.47 -3.94 -9.40
N VAL A 149 2.97 -4.15 -8.18
CA VAL A 149 4.41 -3.97 -7.85
C VAL A 149 5.31 -4.70 -8.87
N ARG A 150 4.81 -5.78 -9.48
CA ARG A 150 5.46 -6.53 -10.55
C ARG A 150 5.56 -5.79 -11.87
N GLU A 151 4.49 -5.15 -12.29
CA GLU A 151 4.43 -4.40 -13.53
C GLU A 151 5.23 -3.09 -13.41
N ALA A 152 5.20 -2.43 -12.25
CA ALA A 152 5.99 -1.22 -12.00
C ALA A 152 7.51 -1.50 -12.08
N VAL A 153 7.97 -2.63 -11.52
CA VAL A 153 9.37 -3.07 -11.63
C VAL A 153 9.72 -3.45 -13.07
N ALA A 154 8.81 -4.08 -13.83
CA ALA A 154 9.03 -4.35 -15.25
C ALA A 154 9.15 -3.06 -16.09
N THR A 155 8.47 -1.99 -15.69
CA THR A 155 8.46 -0.72 -16.44
C THR A 155 9.67 0.18 -16.12
N GLU A 156 10.18 0.18 -14.88
CA GLU A 156 11.37 0.97 -14.51
C GLU A 156 12.68 0.45 -15.13
N PHE A 157 12.72 -0.80 -15.59
CA PHE A 157 13.87 -1.38 -16.30
C PHE A 157 13.67 -1.46 -17.82
N GLY A 158 12.60 -0.87 -18.37
CA GLY A 158 12.32 -0.77 -19.80
C GLY A 158 13.21 0.20 -20.59
N GLY A 159 14.43 0.44 -20.12
CA GLY A 159 15.50 1.05 -20.90
C GLY A 159 16.15 0.00 -21.80
N ASP A 160 15.61 -0.14 -23.01
CA ASP A 160 16.26 -0.75 -24.18
C ASP A 160 16.95 -2.10 -23.93
N GLY A 161 16.15 -3.17 -23.86
CA GLY A 161 16.67 -4.52 -23.67
C GLY A 161 15.61 -5.57 -23.88
N ASP A 162 15.40 -5.94 -25.14
CA ASP A 162 14.76 -7.18 -25.57
C ASP A 162 15.07 -8.36 -24.62
N SER A 163 14.15 -8.66 -23.72
CA SER A 163 14.21 -9.86 -22.89
C SER A 163 12.84 -10.51 -22.90
N SER A 164 12.63 -11.27 -23.96
CA SER A 164 11.68 -12.39 -24.01
C SER A 164 11.50 -13.01 -22.61
N SER A 165 10.30 -12.86 -22.04
CA SER A 165 9.88 -13.70 -20.91
C SER A 165 10.17 -15.15 -21.31
N ASP A 166 11.03 -15.84 -20.56
CA ASP A 166 11.43 -17.20 -20.89
C ASP A 166 10.15 -18.07 -20.87
N GLU A 167 9.83 -18.72 -21.99
CA GLU A 167 8.59 -19.52 -22.15
C GLU A 167 8.38 -20.54 -21.00
N LEU A 168 9.46 -20.95 -20.33
CA LEU A 168 9.45 -21.93 -19.24
C LEU A 168 9.30 -21.29 -17.84
N PHE A 169 9.18 -19.97 -17.73
CA PHE A 169 9.14 -19.29 -16.44
C PHE A 169 7.95 -19.72 -15.58
N ASN A 170 6.74 -19.70 -16.15
CA ASN A 170 5.53 -20.09 -15.41
C ASN A 170 5.56 -21.57 -15.00
N ASP A 171 6.05 -22.44 -15.88
CA ASP A 171 6.24 -23.87 -15.58
C ASP A 171 7.26 -24.10 -14.45
N ALA A 172 8.32 -23.29 -14.44
CA ALA A 172 9.35 -23.33 -13.42
C ALA A 172 8.79 -22.88 -12.05
N VAL A 173 7.96 -21.83 -12.02
CA VAL A 173 7.32 -21.34 -10.80
C VAL A 173 6.38 -22.39 -10.22
N ALA A 174 5.55 -23.02 -11.07
CA ALA A 174 4.68 -24.12 -10.66
C ALA A 174 5.47 -25.26 -10.01
N LEU A 175 6.58 -25.66 -10.61
CA LEU A 175 7.43 -26.73 -10.05
C LEU A 175 8.04 -26.36 -8.70
N VAL A 176 8.48 -25.11 -8.52
CA VAL A 176 9.08 -24.63 -7.27
C VAL A 176 8.06 -24.58 -6.15
N ILE A 177 6.84 -24.12 -6.43
CA ILE A 177 5.72 -24.08 -5.47
C ILE A 177 5.26 -25.48 -5.10
N THR A 178 5.01 -26.35 -6.08
CA THR A 178 4.58 -27.73 -5.84
C THR A 178 5.60 -28.53 -5.02
N HIS A 179 6.89 -28.30 -5.24
CA HIS A 179 7.95 -29.02 -4.52
C HIS A 179 8.49 -28.28 -3.29
N GLN A 180 8.04 -27.06 -3.03
CA GLN A 180 8.52 -26.20 -1.95
C GLN A 180 10.06 -26.10 -1.90
N GLN A 181 10.70 -26.06 -3.07
CA GLN A 181 12.15 -26.09 -3.22
C GLN A 181 12.64 -25.24 -4.41
N GLY A 182 13.18 -24.06 -4.14
CA GLY A 182 13.79 -23.17 -5.15
C GLY A 182 15.24 -23.53 -5.48
N SER A 183 15.49 -24.71 -6.07
CA SER A 183 16.85 -25.14 -6.44
C SER A 183 17.07 -25.24 -7.95
N ILE A 184 18.26 -24.81 -8.40
CA ILE A 184 18.68 -24.87 -9.81
C ILE A 184 18.62 -26.31 -10.33
N SER A 185 19.07 -27.28 -9.54
CA SER A 185 19.09 -28.70 -9.90
C SER A 185 17.69 -29.30 -10.10
N LEU A 186 16.68 -28.82 -9.35
CA LEU A 186 15.28 -29.22 -9.55
C LEU A 186 14.80 -28.80 -10.93
N LEU A 187 15.03 -27.54 -11.32
CA LEU A 187 14.62 -27.01 -12.62
C LEU A 187 15.35 -27.69 -13.78
N GLN A 188 16.66 -27.93 -13.65
CA GLN A 188 17.42 -28.65 -14.68
C GLN A 188 16.85 -30.05 -14.96
N ARG A 189 16.45 -30.79 -13.90
CA ARG A 189 15.93 -32.15 -14.04
C ARG A 189 14.50 -32.18 -14.57
N ARG A 190 13.64 -31.28 -14.10
CA ARG A 190 12.21 -31.27 -14.42
C ARG A 190 11.91 -30.63 -15.78
N LEU A 191 12.59 -29.53 -16.09
CA LEU A 191 12.39 -28.77 -17.34
C LEU A 191 13.41 -29.13 -18.43
N LYS A 192 14.37 -30.03 -18.13
CA LYS A 192 15.43 -30.46 -19.06
C LYS A 192 16.25 -29.29 -19.61
N VAL A 193 16.45 -28.25 -18.80
CA VAL A 193 17.20 -27.05 -19.17
C VAL A 193 18.64 -27.10 -18.66
N GLY A 194 19.55 -26.39 -19.35
CA GLY A 194 20.94 -26.23 -18.93
C GLY A 194 21.07 -25.37 -17.66
N TYR A 195 22.21 -25.48 -16.98
CA TYR A 195 22.49 -24.79 -15.71
C TYR A 195 22.27 -23.28 -15.79
N SER A 196 22.81 -22.63 -16.83
CA SER A 196 22.73 -21.17 -17.01
C SER A 196 21.30 -20.66 -17.22
N ARG A 197 20.41 -21.49 -17.76
CA ARG A 197 18.99 -21.14 -17.95
C ARG A 197 18.21 -21.38 -16.65
N ALA A 198 18.44 -22.50 -15.98
CA ALA A 198 17.87 -22.76 -14.65
C ALA A 198 18.28 -21.73 -13.60
N ALA A 199 19.54 -21.27 -13.63
CA ALA A 199 20.03 -20.21 -12.75
C ALA A 199 19.28 -18.89 -13.01
N ARG A 200 19.16 -18.47 -14.27
CA ARG A 200 18.39 -17.28 -14.66
C ARG A 200 16.93 -17.35 -14.21
N LEU A 201 16.28 -18.51 -14.37
CA LEU A 201 14.90 -18.71 -13.92
C LEU A 201 14.77 -18.55 -12.40
N ILE A 202 15.70 -19.10 -11.61
CA ILE A 202 15.71 -18.96 -10.15
C ILE A 202 16.01 -17.51 -9.72
N ASP A 203 16.90 -16.82 -10.41
CA ASP A 203 17.22 -15.42 -10.13
C ASP A 203 16.03 -14.50 -10.48
N GLN A 204 15.32 -14.77 -11.58
CA GLN A 204 14.07 -14.09 -11.92
C GLN A 204 12.97 -14.38 -10.87
N MET A 205 12.91 -15.60 -10.33
CA MET A 205 11.98 -15.93 -9.24
C MET A 205 12.29 -15.19 -7.93
N GLU A 206 13.57 -14.93 -7.63
CA GLU A 206 13.96 -14.10 -6.47
C GLU A 206 13.54 -12.64 -6.69
N GLN A 207 13.79 -12.11 -7.89
CA GLN A 207 13.40 -10.75 -8.25
C GLN A 207 11.88 -10.53 -8.23
N THR A 208 11.10 -11.57 -8.55
CA THR A 208 9.63 -11.51 -8.56
C THR A 208 9.01 -11.89 -7.21
N GLY A 209 9.83 -12.18 -6.19
CA GLY A 209 9.39 -12.51 -4.83
C GLY A 209 8.78 -13.91 -4.68
N VAL A 210 9.00 -14.81 -5.64
CA VAL A 210 8.56 -16.22 -5.58
C VAL A 210 9.47 -17.04 -4.66
N VAL A 211 10.77 -16.73 -4.67
CA VAL A 211 11.76 -17.37 -3.78
C VAL A 211 12.56 -16.32 -3.00
N GLY A 212 13.04 -16.71 -1.83
CA GLY A 212 13.89 -15.88 -0.96
C GLY A 212 15.31 -15.69 -1.50
N PRO A 213 16.13 -14.90 -0.78
CA PRO A 213 17.44 -14.50 -1.27
C PRO A 213 18.42 -15.66 -1.40
N PHE A 214 19.49 -15.48 -2.18
CA PHE A 214 20.53 -16.49 -2.34
C PHE A 214 21.18 -16.92 -1.01
N THR A 215 20.99 -18.19 -0.63
CA THR A 215 21.56 -18.80 0.60
C THR A 215 22.75 -19.72 0.33
N GLY A 216 23.59 -19.41 -0.66
CA GLY A 216 24.76 -20.25 -1.00
C GLY A 216 24.39 -21.52 -1.77
N SER A 217 24.85 -22.69 -1.31
CA SER A 217 24.62 -23.97 -2.00
C SER A 217 23.26 -24.62 -1.69
N LYS A 218 22.44 -24.04 -0.81
CA LYS A 218 21.13 -24.56 -0.43
C LYS A 218 20.02 -24.05 -1.36
N ALA A 219 18.94 -24.82 -1.46
CA ALA A 219 17.71 -24.40 -2.13
C ALA A 219 17.16 -23.13 -1.48
N ARG A 220 16.67 -22.20 -2.31
CA ARG A 220 16.03 -20.98 -1.84
C ARG A 220 14.66 -21.31 -1.23
N GLU A 221 14.32 -20.59 -0.17
CA GLU A 221 13.01 -20.67 0.47
C GLU A 221 11.94 -20.20 -0.51
N VAL A 222 10.77 -20.85 -0.53
CA VAL A 222 9.65 -20.45 -1.39
C VAL A 222 8.74 -19.55 -0.58
N LEU A 223 8.45 -18.35 -1.10
CA LEU A 223 7.75 -17.29 -0.36
C LEU A 223 6.25 -17.19 -0.72
N VAL A 224 5.79 -18.00 -1.67
CA VAL A 224 4.44 -17.98 -2.21
C VAL A 224 3.82 -19.38 -2.18
N ASP A 225 2.50 -19.46 -2.06
CA ASP A 225 1.74 -20.72 -1.94
C ASP A 225 0.97 -21.06 -3.24
N GLU A 226 0.09 -22.06 -3.19
CA GLU A 226 -0.67 -22.49 -4.39
C GLU A 226 -1.64 -21.43 -4.91
N THR A 227 -2.09 -20.48 -4.07
CA THR A 227 -3.00 -19.39 -4.52
C THR A 227 -2.32 -18.48 -5.53
N TYR A 228 -0.99 -18.37 -5.44
CA TYR A 228 -0.16 -17.69 -6.40
C TYR A 228 -0.24 -18.28 -7.82
N LEU A 229 -0.46 -19.60 -7.94
CA LEU A 229 -0.56 -20.27 -9.23
C LEU A 229 -1.87 -19.97 -9.96
N GLU A 230 -2.92 -19.68 -9.20
CA GLU A 230 -4.21 -19.25 -9.76
C GLU A 230 -4.08 -17.82 -10.32
N MET A 231 -3.34 -16.94 -9.63
CA MET A 231 -3.11 -15.56 -10.05
C MET A 231 -2.25 -15.41 -11.32
N ILE A 232 -1.37 -16.37 -11.65
CA ILE A 232 -0.52 -16.31 -12.86
C ILE A 232 -1.13 -17.03 -14.07
N ARG A 233 -2.29 -17.68 -13.91
CA ARG A 233 -2.99 -18.41 -14.99
C ARG A 233 -4.11 -17.59 -15.65
N GLU A 234 -4.58 -16.54 -14.99
CA GLU A 234 -5.45 -15.50 -15.56
C GLU A 234 -4.62 -14.44 -16.31
#